data_AF-A0A1N6NKZ5-F1
#
_entry.id   AF-A0A1N6NKZ5-F1
#
_cell.length_a   1.000
_cell.length_b   1.000
_cell.length_c   1.000
_cell.angle_alpha   90.00
_cell.angle_beta   90.00
_cell.angle_gamma   90.00
#
_symmetry.space_group_name_H-M   'P 1'
#
loop_
_entity.id
_entity.type
_entity.pdbx_description
1 polymer ?
#
loop_
_entity_poly.entity_id
_entity_poly.type
_entity_poly.pdbx_seq_one_letter_code
_entity_poly.pdbx_strand_id
1 'polypeptide(L)'
;MIKCGSKRSFLALAVSVLFFASCMTAGNREYRAAERDYDAGNYVGAVENAVKALQANDEHEDAPGLLRRALPKATSQIQEQISQAKASSEEFPYEKAVALYEQVVKLHSDVNDLRLGFSTEDYSAELEEARQTAAEARYQAGDAALAQGGFQNARVALDHFRTVGNYVEGYKDTADRIAQAESASLARLYVYVNDAEGEIAQGLGTRLMSDNNLARVTDLVPAGSLGVGTRQNASSVLAAARAQGIDLLLYVGIDTLTPDSKADARGLEIMGANAVELDISYSVTAEGRWQVYDVASGTVRNEDSLRVRTGESLKLQYLRPTGETEVGFDDGGRNAAYTQLETNLIQFVRFITRATNFVDALNVSAFENMSLTQMGEALDKVVLFPGVYAFSIEDGARPNAGMSFAEARERSSKMQSVVDAVTRRAEGMDETVLEAMRGMAGRIEVAAARETLGPLSQ
;
A
#
# COMPACT_ATOMS: atom_id res chain seq x y z
N MET A 1 38.61 -36.73 -66.46
CA MET A 1 37.36 -37.15 -65.80
C MET A 1 37.70 -38.10 -64.66
N ILE A 2 37.76 -37.60 -63.42
CA ILE A 2 38.17 -38.40 -62.27
C ILE A 2 36.98 -39.28 -61.85
N LYS A 3 37.08 -40.59 -62.11
CA LYS A 3 36.06 -41.58 -61.77
C LYS A 3 36.08 -41.84 -60.27
N CYS A 4 34.96 -41.49 -59.64
CA CYS A 4 34.63 -41.72 -58.24
C CYS A 4 34.59 -43.24 -57.96
N GLY A 5 35.56 -43.74 -57.20
CA GLY A 5 35.68 -45.13 -56.78
C GLY A 5 35.53 -45.25 -55.26
N SER A 6 34.68 -46.20 -54.84
CA SER A 6 34.54 -46.75 -53.47
C SER A 6 33.90 -45.86 -52.39
N LYS A 7 32.57 -45.96 -52.25
CA LYS A 7 31.82 -45.49 -51.07
C LYS A 7 32.24 -46.17 -49.75
N ARG A 8 32.98 -47.29 -49.81
CA ARG A 8 33.46 -48.03 -48.62
C ARG A 8 34.76 -47.46 -48.05
N SER A 9 35.60 -46.81 -48.87
CA SER A 9 36.84 -46.16 -48.39
C SER A 9 36.57 -44.84 -47.66
N PHE A 10 35.53 -44.11 -48.05
CA PHE A 10 35.18 -42.84 -47.38
C PHE A 10 34.63 -43.09 -45.96
N LEU A 11 33.92 -44.20 -45.75
CA LEU A 11 33.37 -44.57 -44.45
C LEU A 11 34.47 -45.05 -43.47
N ALA A 12 35.48 -45.78 -43.96
CA ALA A 12 36.63 -46.17 -43.14
C ALA A 12 37.51 -44.97 -42.72
N LEU A 13 37.66 -43.98 -43.61
CA LEU A 13 38.42 -42.76 -43.30
C LEU A 13 37.68 -41.85 -42.31
N ALA A 14 36.35 -41.75 -42.42
CA ALA A 14 35.52 -41.01 -41.46
C ALA A 14 35.49 -41.65 -40.06
N VAL A 15 35.48 -42.99 -39.95
CA VAL A 15 35.55 -43.70 -38.66
C VAL A 15 36.94 -43.55 -38.01
N SER A 16 38.02 -43.53 -38.80
CA SER A 16 39.38 -43.29 -38.28
C SER A 16 39.54 -41.88 -37.69
N VAL A 17 39.03 -40.85 -38.37
CA VAL A 17 39.07 -39.45 -37.87
C VAL A 17 38.23 -39.27 -36.59
N LEU A 18 37.13 -40.03 -36.43
CA LEU A 18 36.32 -40.05 -35.21
C LEU A 18 37.02 -40.70 -34.00
N PHE A 19 37.90 -41.67 -34.23
CA PHE A 19 38.71 -42.28 -33.16
C PHE A 19 39.88 -41.39 -32.71
N PHE A 20 40.48 -40.60 -33.60
CA PHE A 20 41.54 -39.65 -33.22
C PHE A 20 41.02 -38.36 -32.56
N ALA A 21 39.77 -37.96 -32.83
CA ALA A 21 39.16 -36.79 -32.20
C ALA A 21 38.70 -37.03 -30.74
N SER A 22 38.55 -38.29 -30.31
CA SER A 22 38.14 -38.62 -28.93
C SER A 22 39.27 -38.54 -27.90
N CYS A 23 40.53 -38.39 -28.34
CA CYS A 23 41.65 -38.05 -27.47
C CYS A 23 41.88 -36.53 -27.37
N MET A 24 40.86 -35.70 -27.68
CA MET A 24 40.79 -34.35 -27.11
C MET A 24 40.55 -34.48 -25.60
N THR A 25 41.66 -34.78 -24.94
CA THR A 25 41.91 -34.95 -23.51
C THR A 25 41.02 -34.07 -22.66
N ALA A 26 40.24 -34.70 -21.78
CA ALA A 26 39.51 -33.98 -20.74
C ALA A 26 40.47 -33.05 -19.96
N GLY A 27 40.01 -31.85 -19.62
CA GLY A 27 40.79 -30.85 -18.87
C GLY A 27 41.71 -29.94 -19.69
N ASN A 28 41.95 -30.22 -20.99
CA ASN A 28 42.88 -29.41 -21.79
C ASN A 28 42.39 -27.96 -22.02
N ARG A 29 41.07 -27.75 -22.09
CA ARG A 29 40.48 -26.41 -22.22
C ARG A 29 40.73 -25.59 -20.95
N GLU A 30 40.51 -26.22 -19.80
CA GLU A 30 40.70 -25.65 -18.47
C GLU A 30 42.18 -25.34 -18.24
N TYR A 31 43.08 -26.25 -18.60
CA TYR A 31 44.53 -26.02 -18.55
C TYR A 31 44.96 -24.81 -19.41
N ARG A 32 44.47 -24.70 -20.66
CA ARG A 32 44.76 -23.54 -21.51
C ARG A 32 44.17 -22.24 -20.99
N ALA A 33 43.06 -22.30 -20.25
CA ALA A 33 42.56 -21.13 -19.52
C ALA A 33 43.48 -20.78 -18.36
N ALA A 34 43.92 -21.77 -17.59
CA ALA A 34 44.85 -21.59 -16.48
C ALA A 34 46.18 -20.97 -16.91
N GLU A 35 46.75 -21.42 -18.04
CA GLU A 35 47.98 -20.87 -18.62
C GLU A 35 47.81 -19.39 -19.00
N ARG A 36 46.69 -19.05 -19.66
CA ARG A 36 46.36 -17.66 -20.01
C ARG A 36 46.17 -16.78 -18.77
N ASP A 37 45.49 -17.28 -17.75
CA ASP A 37 45.30 -16.55 -16.50
C ASP A 37 46.63 -16.31 -15.79
N TYR A 38 47.50 -17.32 -15.77
CA TYR A 38 48.83 -17.22 -15.16
C TYR A 38 49.68 -16.16 -15.87
N ASP A 39 49.70 -16.18 -17.21
CA ASP A 39 50.44 -15.22 -18.03
C ASP A 39 49.89 -13.80 -17.90
N ALA A 40 48.58 -13.66 -17.67
CA ALA A 40 47.92 -12.39 -17.41
C ALA A 40 48.09 -11.87 -15.97
N GLY A 41 48.73 -12.64 -15.08
CA GLY A 41 48.87 -12.31 -13.66
C GLY A 41 47.61 -12.56 -12.81
N ASN A 42 46.58 -13.19 -13.37
CA ASN A 42 45.39 -13.65 -12.65
C ASN A 42 45.67 -14.99 -11.96
N TYR A 43 46.49 -14.99 -10.90
CA TYR A 43 46.95 -16.24 -10.29
C TYR A 43 45.83 -17.05 -9.63
N VAL A 44 44.79 -16.39 -9.09
CA VAL A 44 43.62 -17.08 -8.53
C VAL A 44 42.88 -17.85 -9.61
N GLY A 45 42.56 -17.19 -10.74
CA GLY A 45 41.93 -17.87 -11.89
C GLY A 45 42.79 -19.00 -12.45
N ALA A 46 44.12 -18.82 -12.47
CA ALA A 46 45.06 -19.85 -12.89
C ALA A 46 44.98 -21.10 -12.01
N VAL A 47 44.91 -20.94 -10.68
CA VAL A 47 44.75 -22.07 -9.75
C VAL A 47 43.39 -22.74 -9.95
N GLU A 48 42.29 -21.98 -9.97
CA GLU A 48 40.95 -22.54 -10.14
C GLU A 48 40.81 -23.36 -11.43
N ASN A 49 41.36 -22.85 -12.54
CA ASN A 49 41.33 -23.54 -13.83
C ASN A 49 42.29 -24.74 -13.86
N ALA A 50 43.44 -24.68 -13.19
CA ALA A 50 44.34 -25.83 -13.06
C ALA A 50 43.73 -26.96 -12.21
N VAL A 51 43.02 -26.62 -11.13
CA VAL A 51 42.26 -27.58 -10.32
C VAL A 51 41.17 -28.25 -11.16
N LYS A 52 40.38 -27.47 -11.93
CA LYS A 52 39.35 -28.03 -12.82
C LYS A 52 39.94 -28.96 -13.89
N ALA A 53 41.12 -28.62 -14.44
CA ALA A 53 41.81 -29.49 -15.38
C ALA A 53 42.18 -30.84 -14.75
N LEU A 54 42.68 -30.83 -13.51
CA LEU A 54 43.03 -32.03 -12.74
C LEU A 54 41.81 -32.82 -12.25
N GLN A 55 40.70 -32.16 -11.95
CA GLN A 55 39.43 -32.83 -11.65
C GLN A 55 38.84 -33.53 -12.89
N ALA A 56 39.06 -32.95 -14.09
CA ALA A 56 38.63 -33.54 -15.35
C ALA A 56 39.57 -34.67 -15.83
N ASN A 57 40.86 -34.58 -15.50
CA ASN A 57 41.88 -35.57 -15.81
C ASN A 57 43.00 -35.50 -14.77
N ASP A 58 43.01 -36.45 -13.83
CA ASP A 58 43.98 -36.53 -12.73
C ASP A 58 45.41 -36.84 -13.22
N GLU A 59 45.55 -37.43 -14.41
CA GLU A 59 46.81 -37.72 -15.09
C GLU A 59 47.28 -36.59 -16.03
N HIS A 60 46.69 -35.39 -15.96
CA HIS A 60 47.10 -34.28 -16.83
C HIS A 60 48.58 -33.91 -16.61
N GLU A 61 49.44 -34.10 -17.62
CA GLU A 61 50.90 -34.02 -17.48
C GLU A 61 51.39 -32.64 -17.00
N ASP A 62 50.84 -31.55 -17.55
CA ASP A 62 51.35 -30.19 -17.29
C ASP A 62 50.66 -29.44 -16.12
N ALA A 63 49.41 -29.80 -15.79
CA ALA A 63 48.59 -29.05 -14.83
C ALA A 63 49.18 -29.01 -13.40
N PRO A 64 49.78 -30.08 -12.85
CA PRO A 64 50.43 -30.04 -11.54
C PRO A 64 51.61 -29.05 -11.50
N GLY A 65 52.35 -28.94 -12.62
CA GLY A 65 53.48 -28.03 -12.75
C GLY A 65 53.05 -26.57 -12.80
N LEU A 66 51.95 -26.26 -13.49
CA LEU A 66 51.33 -24.94 -13.44
C LEU A 66 50.79 -24.62 -12.04
N LEU A 67 50.08 -25.56 -11.42
CA LEU A 67 49.50 -25.39 -10.08
C LEU A 67 50.57 -25.09 -9.02
N ARG A 68 51.71 -25.80 -9.06
CA ARG A 68 52.86 -25.57 -8.16
C ARG A 68 53.44 -24.15 -8.26
N ARG A 69 53.33 -23.50 -9.43
CA ARG A 69 53.80 -22.13 -9.66
C ARG A 69 52.73 -21.09 -9.34
N ALA A 70 51.46 -21.39 -9.66
CA ALA A 70 50.34 -20.47 -9.52
C ALA A 70 49.88 -20.32 -8.05
N LEU A 71 49.78 -21.42 -7.31
CA LEU A 71 49.28 -21.44 -5.94
C LEU A 71 50.01 -20.47 -4.98
N PRO A 72 51.35 -20.47 -4.86
CA PRO A 72 52.03 -19.53 -3.95
C PRO A 72 51.82 -18.07 -4.36
N LYS A 73 51.71 -17.79 -5.66
CA LYS A 73 51.45 -16.43 -6.16
C LYS A 73 50.02 -15.97 -5.86
N ALA A 74 49.03 -16.85 -6.07
CA ALA A 74 47.64 -16.60 -5.74
C ALA A 74 47.46 -16.33 -4.24
N THR A 75 48.09 -17.16 -3.41
CA THR A 75 48.07 -17.03 -1.94
C THR A 75 48.67 -15.69 -1.51
N SER A 76 49.87 -15.36 -2.00
CA SER A 76 50.52 -14.07 -1.70
C SER A 76 49.68 -12.87 -2.15
N GLN A 77 49.03 -12.97 -3.31
CA GLN A 77 48.15 -11.91 -3.81
C GLN A 77 46.94 -11.71 -2.90
N ILE A 78 46.27 -12.79 -2.48
CA ILE A 78 45.12 -12.70 -1.57
C ILE A 78 45.57 -12.14 -0.20
N GLN A 79 46.72 -12.57 0.33
CA GLN A 79 47.28 -12.05 1.59
C GLN A 79 47.58 -10.55 1.52
N GLU A 80 48.10 -10.06 0.39
CA GLU A 80 48.31 -8.62 0.17
C GLU A 80 46.96 -7.88 0.17
N GLN A 81 45.95 -8.43 -0.52
CA GLN A 81 44.60 -7.87 -0.54
C GLN A 81 43.94 -7.85 0.84
N ILE A 82 44.14 -8.88 1.66
CA ILE A 82 43.68 -8.94 3.06
C ILE A 82 44.33 -7.82 3.86
N SER A 83 45.65 -7.65 3.71
CA SER A 83 46.41 -6.60 4.40
C SER A 83 45.91 -5.21 4.01
N GLN A 84 45.66 -4.98 2.71
CA GLN A 84 45.10 -3.74 2.20
C GLN A 84 43.67 -3.51 2.70
N ALA A 85 42.83 -4.54 2.73
CA ALA A 85 41.45 -4.46 3.22
C ALA A 85 41.42 -4.05 4.70
N LYS A 86 42.23 -4.71 5.55
CA LYS A 86 42.36 -4.42 6.98
C LYS A 86 42.93 -3.03 7.27
N ALA A 87 43.76 -2.49 6.37
CA ALA A 87 44.34 -1.16 6.49
C ALA A 87 43.48 -0.05 5.84
N SER A 88 42.38 -0.41 5.20
CA SER A 88 41.52 0.57 4.53
C SER A 88 40.77 1.46 5.53
N SER A 89 40.38 2.64 5.09
CA SER A 89 39.54 3.57 5.86
C SER A 89 38.04 3.34 5.64
N GLU A 90 37.65 2.19 5.08
CA GLU A 90 36.25 1.80 4.96
C GLU A 90 35.64 1.61 6.35
N GLU A 91 34.32 1.72 6.48
CA GLU A 91 33.63 1.63 7.77
C GLU A 91 33.74 0.22 8.39
N PHE A 92 33.70 -0.83 7.56
CA PHE A 92 33.75 -2.23 7.97
C PHE A 92 34.85 -3.02 7.22
N PRO A 93 36.14 -2.70 7.43
CA PRO A 93 37.25 -3.24 6.62
C PRO A 93 37.41 -4.77 6.74
N TYR A 94 36.99 -5.32 7.89
CA TYR A 94 37.08 -6.75 8.16
C TYR A 94 36.06 -7.60 7.39
N GLU A 95 34.97 -7.02 6.87
CA GLU A 95 34.00 -7.77 6.05
C GLU A 95 34.63 -8.21 4.73
N LYS A 96 35.38 -7.29 4.10
CA LYS A 96 36.17 -7.60 2.91
C LYS A 96 37.28 -8.59 3.22
N ALA A 97 37.91 -8.47 4.39
CA ALA A 97 38.93 -9.43 4.83
C ALA A 97 38.32 -10.84 4.99
N VAL A 98 37.13 -10.98 5.58
CA VAL A 98 36.43 -12.28 5.69
C VAL A 98 36.24 -12.91 4.31
N ALA A 99 35.71 -12.17 3.33
CA ALA A 99 35.51 -12.70 1.99
C ALA A 99 36.82 -13.18 1.31
N LEU A 100 37.92 -12.46 1.54
CA LEU A 100 39.25 -12.84 1.02
C LEU A 100 39.83 -14.05 1.77
N TYR A 101 39.62 -14.16 3.08
CA TYR A 101 39.99 -15.34 3.86
C TYR A 101 39.20 -16.58 3.41
N GLU A 102 37.90 -16.45 3.17
CA GLU A 102 37.07 -17.54 2.62
C GLU A 102 37.59 -17.98 1.25
N GLN A 103 38.01 -17.02 0.40
CA GLN A 103 38.59 -17.32 -0.90
C GLN A 103 39.88 -18.14 -0.78
N VAL A 104 40.83 -17.76 0.09
CA VAL A 104 42.09 -18.51 0.23
C VAL A 104 41.89 -19.87 0.89
N VAL A 105 41.01 -19.97 1.89
CA VAL A 105 40.63 -21.26 2.52
C VAL A 105 40.04 -22.20 1.48
N LYS A 106 39.10 -21.71 0.66
CA LYS A 106 38.51 -22.48 -0.43
C LYS A 106 39.56 -22.89 -1.46
N LEU A 107 40.43 -21.96 -1.88
CA LEU A 107 41.50 -22.24 -2.83
C LEU A 107 42.42 -23.36 -2.36
N HIS A 108 42.80 -23.34 -1.08
CA HIS A 108 43.65 -24.36 -0.46
C HIS A 108 42.91 -25.69 -0.30
N SER A 109 41.63 -25.68 0.08
CA SER A 109 40.80 -26.87 0.14
C SER A 109 40.68 -27.55 -1.23
N ASP A 110 40.36 -26.78 -2.27
CA ASP A 110 40.21 -27.26 -3.65
C ASP A 110 41.50 -27.94 -4.16
N VAL A 111 42.67 -27.45 -3.75
CA VAL A 111 43.96 -28.07 -4.07
C VAL A 111 44.24 -29.32 -3.24
N ASN A 112 43.94 -29.27 -1.93
CA ASN A 112 44.14 -30.42 -1.04
C ASN A 112 43.30 -31.63 -1.46
N ASP A 113 42.09 -31.40 -1.96
CA ASP A 113 41.17 -32.43 -2.42
C ASP A 113 41.71 -33.25 -3.61
N LEU A 114 42.67 -32.71 -4.36
CA LEU A 114 43.37 -33.43 -5.43
C LEU A 114 44.30 -34.54 -4.91
N ARG A 115 44.67 -34.53 -3.62
CA ARG A 115 45.57 -35.53 -2.99
C ARG A 115 46.95 -35.69 -3.64
N LEU A 116 47.43 -34.65 -4.32
CA LEU A 116 48.71 -34.64 -5.05
C LEU A 116 49.92 -34.19 -4.18
N GLY A 117 49.74 -34.07 -2.86
CA GLY A 117 50.82 -33.73 -1.92
C GLY A 117 51.28 -32.27 -1.96
N PHE A 118 50.42 -31.34 -2.38
CA PHE A 118 50.70 -29.92 -2.27
C PHE A 118 50.72 -29.47 -0.80
N SER A 119 51.67 -28.61 -0.44
CA SER A 119 51.70 -27.97 0.87
C SER A 119 50.77 -26.77 0.84
N THR A 120 49.73 -26.78 1.67
CA THR A 120 48.81 -25.67 1.86
C THR A 120 48.89 -25.20 3.32
N GLU A 121 48.75 -23.90 3.50
CA GLU A 121 48.62 -23.30 4.83
C GLU A 121 47.15 -23.35 5.28
N ASP A 122 46.92 -23.47 6.59
CA ASP A 122 45.59 -23.41 7.19
C ASP A 122 45.31 -21.98 7.66
N TYR A 123 44.30 -21.34 7.06
CA TYR A 123 43.86 -19.99 7.41
C TYR A 123 42.56 -19.97 8.22
N SER A 124 42.11 -21.12 8.75
CA SER A 124 40.85 -21.22 9.47
C SER A 124 40.82 -20.37 10.74
N ALA A 125 41.94 -20.25 11.44
CA ALA A 125 42.05 -19.43 12.65
C ALA A 125 41.93 -17.93 12.33
N GLU A 126 42.62 -17.46 11.29
CA GLU A 126 42.58 -16.07 10.85
C GLU A 126 41.22 -15.69 10.26
N LEU A 127 40.57 -16.63 9.55
CA LEU A 127 39.19 -16.44 9.09
C LEU A 127 38.24 -16.28 10.27
N GLU A 128 38.35 -17.11 11.29
CA GLU A 128 37.51 -17.03 12.49
C GLU A 128 37.75 -15.72 13.26
N GLU A 129 39.01 -15.30 13.42
CA GLU A 129 39.34 -13.99 14.00
C GLU A 129 38.74 -12.83 13.20
N ALA A 130 38.84 -12.88 11.87
CA ALA A 130 38.27 -11.86 11.00
C ALA A 130 36.73 -11.82 11.12
N ARG A 131 36.07 -12.98 11.19
CA ARG A 131 34.62 -13.09 11.41
C ARG A 131 34.20 -12.51 12.75
N GLN A 132 34.91 -12.84 13.83
CA GLN A 132 34.62 -12.24 15.15
C GLN A 132 34.82 -10.73 15.17
N THR A 133 35.85 -10.23 14.47
CA THR A 133 36.11 -8.79 14.38
C THR A 133 35.03 -8.08 13.57
N ALA A 134 34.58 -8.66 12.45
CA ALA A 134 33.48 -8.12 11.64
C ALA A 134 32.15 -8.14 12.40
N ALA A 135 31.85 -9.25 13.08
CA ALA A 135 30.67 -9.39 13.95
C ALA A 135 30.68 -8.31 15.05
N GLU A 136 31.82 -8.09 15.72
CA GLU A 136 31.91 -7.08 16.77
C GLU A 136 31.71 -5.66 16.23
N ALA A 137 32.33 -5.32 15.09
CA ALA A 137 32.17 -4.00 14.48
C ALA A 137 30.71 -3.71 14.13
N ARG A 138 29.99 -4.69 13.55
CA ARG A 138 28.56 -4.56 13.27
C ARG A 138 27.72 -4.49 14.53
N TYR A 139 28.01 -5.31 15.54
CA TYR A 139 27.32 -5.28 16.81
C TYR A 139 27.45 -3.89 17.47
N GLN A 140 28.67 -3.33 17.51
CA GLN A 140 28.92 -1.99 18.07
C GLN A 140 28.24 -0.88 17.25
N ALA A 141 28.22 -0.97 15.92
CA ALA A 141 27.48 -0.04 15.08
C ALA A 141 25.97 -0.10 15.34
N GLY A 142 25.43 -1.31 15.54
CA GLY A 142 24.03 -1.52 15.94
C GLY A 142 23.70 -0.89 17.29
N ASP A 143 24.55 -1.10 18.30
CA ASP A 143 24.40 -0.49 19.61
C ASP A 143 24.49 1.05 19.55
N ALA A 144 25.43 1.58 18.77
CA ALA A 144 25.58 3.01 18.58
C ALA A 144 24.36 3.64 17.89
N ALA A 145 23.77 2.96 16.91
CA ALA A 145 22.54 3.39 16.25
C ALA A 145 21.34 3.33 17.22
N LEU A 146 21.16 2.23 17.97
CA LEU A 146 20.10 2.17 18.99
C LEU A 146 20.23 3.26 20.06
N ALA A 147 21.45 3.56 20.50
CA ALA A 147 21.71 4.57 21.52
C ALA A 147 21.32 5.99 21.08
N GLN A 148 21.32 6.28 19.77
CA GLN A 148 20.83 7.56 19.25
C GLN A 148 19.31 7.71 19.37
N GLY A 149 18.59 6.60 19.52
CA GLY A 149 17.13 6.58 19.66
C GLY A 149 16.38 6.94 18.37
N GLY A 150 15.05 6.80 18.43
CA GLY A 150 14.17 7.05 17.29
C GLY A 150 14.08 5.87 16.32
N PHE A 151 12.93 5.74 15.67
CA PHE A 151 12.61 4.55 14.87
C PHE A 151 13.54 4.37 13.64
N GLN A 152 14.05 5.45 13.07
CA GLN A 152 14.97 5.40 11.93
C GLN A 152 16.30 4.76 12.33
N ASN A 153 16.89 5.21 13.44
CA ASN A 153 18.14 4.65 13.94
C ASN A 153 17.96 3.21 14.43
N ALA A 154 16.80 2.87 14.98
CA ALA A 154 16.47 1.48 15.32
C ALA A 154 16.45 0.55 14.09
N ARG A 155 16.03 1.03 12.91
CA ARG A 155 16.11 0.25 11.66
C ARG A 155 17.53 0.06 11.17
N VAL A 156 18.34 1.13 11.25
CA VAL A 156 19.77 1.04 10.96
C VAL A 156 20.43 0.01 11.89
N ALA A 157 20.11 0.07 13.18
CA ALA A 157 20.61 -0.90 14.14
C ALA A 157 20.17 -2.33 13.82
N LEU A 158 18.91 -2.52 13.46
CA LEU A 158 18.36 -3.83 13.09
C LEU A 158 19.10 -4.44 11.88
N ASP A 159 19.45 -3.63 10.88
CA ASP A 159 20.25 -4.08 9.74
C ASP A 159 21.65 -4.53 10.18
N HIS A 160 22.33 -3.73 11.02
CA HIS A 160 23.62 -4.10 11.58
C HIS A 160 23.55 -5.41 12.37
N PHE A 161 22.60 -5.57 13.30
CA PHE A 161 22.47 -6.78 14.11
C PHE A 161 22.13 -8.02 13.28
N ARG A 162 21.29 -7.90 12.24
CA ARG A 162 21.04 -9.03 11.32
C ARG A 162 22.30 -9.43 10.56
N THR A 163 23.14 -8.47 10.22
CA THR A 163 24.42 -8.74 9.54
C THR A 163 25.42 -9.47 10.43
N VAL A 164 25.39 -9.26 11.76
CA VAL A 164 26.24 -9.99 12.72
C VAL A 164 26.12 -11.51 12.57
N GLY A 165 24.89 -12.03 12.41
CA GLY A 165 24.63 -13.47 12.28
C GLY A 165 25.22 -14.10 11.01
N ASN A 166 25.54 -13.30 9.98
CA ASN A 166 26.21 -13.78 8.78
C ASN A 166 27.71 -14.07 9.03
N TYR A 167 28.30 -13.48 10.07
CA TYR A 167 29.71 -13.69 10.42
C TYR A 167 29.85 -14.70 11.56
N VAL A 168 29.09 -14.53 12.63
CA VAL A 168 29.13 -15.41 13.80
C VAL A 168 27.70 -15.69 14.27
N GLU A 169 27.25 -16.92 14.09
CA GLU A 169 25.94 -17.37 14.57
C GLU A 169 25.89 -17.30 16.11
N GLY A 170 24.82 -16.74 16.66
CA GLY A 170 24.66 -16.62 18.12
C GLY A 170 25.66 -15.67 18.80
N TYR A 171 26.20 -14.69 18.07
CA TYR A 171 27.13 -13.71 18.64
C TYR A 171 26.49 -12.93 19.80
N LYS A 172 27.04 -13.07 21.02
CA LYS A 172 26.59 -12.37 22.23
C LYS A 172 25.05 -12.47 22.42
N ASP A 173 24.41 -11.35 22.74
CA ASP A 173 22.96 -11.15 22.92
C ASP A 173 22.30 -10.57 21.65
N THR A 174 22.87 -10.80 20.45
CA THR A 174 22.36 -10.21 19.19
C THR A 174 20.88 -10.51 18.95
N ALA A 175 20.38 -11.68 19.37
CA ALA A 175 18.96 -12.01 19.26
C ALA A 175 18.07 -11.06 20.10
N ASP A 176 18.48 -10.75 21.33
CA ASP A 176 17.75 -9.81 22.20
C ASP A 176 17.86 -8.38 21.65
N ARG A 177 19.02 -8.01 21.08
CA ARG A 177 19.22 -6.71 20.42
C ARG A 177 18.39 -6.55 19.15
N ILE A 178 18.22 -7.60 18.36
CA ILE A 178 17.30 -7.63 17.23
C ILE A 178 15.88 -7.38 17.71
N ALA A 179 15.41 -8.11 18.74
CA ALA A 179 14.06 -7.91 19.27
C ALA A 179 13.86 -6.48 19.82
N GLN A 180 14.86 -5.93 20.51
CA GLN A 180 14.86 -4.54 20.98
C GLN A 180 14.76 -3.55 19.81
N ALA A 181 15.58 -3.74 18.76
CA ALA A 181 15.60 -2.89 17.59
C ALA A 181 14.30 -3.00 16.78
N GLU A 182 13.73 -4.20 16.64
CA GLU A 182 12.43 -4.43 15.99
C GLU A 182 11.32 -3.66 16.70
N SER A 183 11.23 -3.78 18.03
CA SER A 183 10.27 -3.03 18.81
C SER A 183 10.45 -1.51 18.69
N ALA A 184 11.69 -1.03 18.61
CA ALA A 184 12.00 0.39 18.48
C ALA A 184 11.86 0.92 17.04
N SER A 185 11.86 0.03 16.03
CA SER A 185 11.81 0.38 14.60
C SER A 185 10.42 0.75 14.08
N LEU A 186 9.38 0.47 14.87
CA LEU A 186 8.01 0.80 14.55
C LEU A 186 7.80 2.30 14.77
N ALA A 187 7.45 3.02 13.69
CA ALA A 187 7.14 4.44 13.80
C ALA A 187 5.75 4.62 14.41
N ARG A 188 5.67 5.37 15.51
CA ARG A 188 4.37 5.73 16.10
C ARG A 188 3.71 6.78 15.23
N LEU A 189 2.64 6.39 14.54
CA LEU A 189 1.87 7.24 13.64
C LEU A 189 0.61 7.74 14.34
N TYR A 190 0.44 9.05 14.40
CA TYR A 190 -0.83 9.65 14.80
C TYR A 190 -1.53 10.28 13.60
N VAL A 191 -2.84 10.01 13.47
CA VAL A 191 -3.68 10.61 12.43
C VAL A 191 -4.58 11.66 13.07
N TYR A 192 -4.44 12.91 12.63
CA TYR A 192 -5.31 14.01 13.05
C TYR A 192 -6.08 14.54 11.85
N VAL A 193 -7.40 14.62 11.97
CA VAL A 193 -8.26 15.22 10.96
C VAL A 193 -8.87 16.48 11.56
N ASN A 194 -8.55 17.63 10.97
CA ASN A 194 -9.09 18.91 11.38
C ASN A 194 -10.60 18.95 11.08
N ASP A 195 -11.38 19.53 11.99
CA ASP A 195 -12.86 19.61 11.92
C ASP A 195 -13.64 18.28 12.02
N ALA A 196 -12.96 17.19 12.38
CA ALA A 196 -13.56 15.87 12.53
C ALA A 196 -13.53 15.36 13.98
N GLU A 197 -14.60 14.68 14.41
CA GLU A 197 -14.56 13.89 15.65
C GLU A 197 -13.69 12.62 15.47
N GLY A 198 -13.27 12.03 16.60
CA GLY A 198 -12.28 10.95 16.65
C GLY A 198 -12.59 9.73 15.77
N GLU A 199 -13.86 9.50 15.41
CA GLU A 199 -14.28 8.39 14.56
C GLU A 199 -13.67 8.45 13.15
N ILE A 200 -13.54 9.64 12.55
CA ILE A 200 -12.93 9.78 11.22
C ILE A 200 -11.44 9.45 11.27
N ALA A 201 -10.74 10.05 12.23
CA ALA A 201 -9.31 9.81 12.42
C ALA A 201 -9.03 8.33 12.69
N GLN A 202 -9.89 7.68 13.48
CA GLN A 202 -9.82 6.24 13.75
C GLN A 202 -10.13 5.40 12.50
N GLY A 203 -11.14 5.76 11.72
CA GLY A 203 -11.49 5.07 10.48
C GLY A 203 -10.38 5.17 9.43
N LEU A 204 -9.83 6.37 9.22
CA LEU A 204 -8.69 6.60 8.34
C LEU A 204 -7.45 5.83 8.82
N GLY A 205 -7.14 5.91 10.12
CA GLY A 205 -6.06 5.14 10.73
C GLY A 205 -6.23 3.64 10.52
N THR A 206 -7.42 3.09 10.78
CA THR A 206 -7.71 1.65 10.60
C THR A 206 -7.52 1.22 9.14
N ARG A 207 -7.92 2.06 8.17
CA ARG A 207 -7.70 1.79 6.74
C ARG A 207 -6.23 1.86 6.35
N LEU A 208 -5.50 2.84 6.83
CA LEU A 208 -4.05 2.91 6.63
C LEU A 208 -3.35 1.66 7.16
N MET A 209 -3.80 1.16 8.33
CA MET A 209 -3.28 -0.07 8.93
C MET A 209 -3.82 -1.36 8.29
N SER A 210 -4.84 -1.28 7.43
CA SER A 210 -5.27 -2.43 6.62
C SER A 210 -4.30 -2.72 5.46
N ASP A 211 -3.39 -1.78 5.16
CA ASP A 211 -2.25 -2.04 4.30
C ASP A 211 -1.18 -2.84 5.06
N ASN A 212 -0.92 -4.06 4.59
CA ASN A 212 0.06 -4.98 5.17
C ASN A 212 1.48 -4.41 5.20
N ASN A 213 1.83 -3.47 4.31
CA ASN A 213 3.17 -2.88 4.31
C ASN A 213 3.31 -1.88 5.44
N LEU A 214 2.35 -0.95 5.58
CA LEU A 214 2.40 0.09 6.59
C LEU A 214 2.30 -0.50 8.01
N ALA A 215 1.40 -1.47 8.23
CA ALA A 215 1.22 -2.12 9.52
C ALA A 215 2.45 -2.87 10.04
N ARG A 216 3.40 -3.23 9.16
CA ARG A 216 4.66 -3.88 9.55
C ARG A 216 5.70 -2.89 10.09
N VAL A 217 5.51 -1.61 9.84
CA VAL A 217 6.53 -0.58 10.05
C VAL A 217 6.02 0.62 10.84
N THR A 218 4.73 0.66 11.17
CA THR A 218 4.13 1.68 12.02
C THR A 218 3.29 1.05 13.13
N ASP A 219 3.15 1.80 14.23
CA ASP A 219 2.15 1.54 15.26
C ASP A 219 1.17 2.72 15.26
N LEU A 220 -0.11 2.45 15.02
CA LEU A 220 -1.12 3.49 14.96
C LEU A 220 -1.55 3.88 16.37
N VAL A 221 -1.29 5.14 16.72
CA VAL A 221 -1.70 5.67 18.01
C VAL A 221 -3.20 6.03 17.95
N PRO A 222 -4.02 5.53 18.90
CA PRO A 222 -5.46 5.74 18.89
C PRO A 222 -5.85 7.22 18.87
N ALA A 223 -6.90 7.54 18.12
CA ALA A 223 -7.47 8.89 18.06
C ALA A 223 -7.87 9.38 19.47
N GLY A 224 -7.63 10.67 19.76
CA GLY A 224 -7.97 11.30 21.03
C GLY A 224 -6.94 11.12 22.15
N SER A 225 -5.96 10.22 22.00
CA SER A 225 -4.87 10.01 22.98
C SER A 225 -3.99 11.24 23.20
N LEU A 226 -3.90 12.15 22.22
CA LEU A 226 -3.14 13.40 22.37
C LEU A 226 -3.84 14.43 23.27
N GLY A 227 -5.12 14.25 23.61
CA GLY A 227 -5.91 15.24 24.37
C GLY A 227 -6.13 16.56 23.61
N VAL A 228 -5.88 16.55 22.30
CA VAL A 228 -6.03 17.72 21.43
C VAL A 228 -7.49 17.76 20.98
N GLY A 229 -8.17 18.87 21.27
CA GLY A 229 -9.54 19.08 20.82
C GLY A 229 -9.67 19.15 19.30
N THR A 230 -10.90 19.27 18.81
CA THR A 230 -11.17 19.56 17.40
C THR A 230 -10.67 20.97 17.05
N ARG A 231 -10.42 21.23 15.75
CA ARG A 231 -10.11 22.57 15.21
C ARG A 231 -8.76 23.15 15.63
N GLN A 232 -7.78 22.27 15.86
CA GLN A 232 -6.44 22.71 16.21
C GLN A 232 -5.59 22.77 14.95
N ASN A 233 -4.81 23.85 14.83
CA ASN A 233 -3.85 23.98 13.75
C ASN A 233 -2.73 22.93 13.90
N ALA A 234 -2.05 22.62 12.78
CA ALA A 234 -0.99 21.63 12.73
C ALA A 234 0.10 21.86 13.79
N SER A 235 0.50 23.12 14.04
CA SER A 235 1.52 23.45 15.03
C SER A 235 1.15 23.03 16.46
N SER A 236 -0.13 23.18 16.84
CA SER A 236 -0.62 22.80 18.16
C SER A 236 -0.71 21.29 18.32
N VAL A 237 -1.18 20.60 17.28
CA VAL A 237 -1.22 19.13 17.23
C VAL A 237 0.20 18.55 17.28
N LEU A 238 1.13 19.14 16.53
CA LEU A 238 2.54 18.74 16.48
C LEU A 238 3.23 18.87 17.84
N ALA A 239 2.93 19.94 18.60
CA ALA A 239 3.45 20.11 19.95
C ALA A 239 2.94 19.01 20.90
N ALA A 240 1.65 18.66 20.82
CA ALA A 240 1.07 17.57 21.61
C ALA A 240 1.62 16.19 21.19
N ALA A 241 1.76 15.95 19.88
CA ALA A 241 2.36 14.75 19.34
C ALA A 241 3.80 14.56 19.85
N ARG A 242 4.60 15.64 19.87
CA ARG A 242 5.96 15.61 20.43
C ARG A 242 5.97 15.28 21.92
N ALA A 243 5.04 15.85 22.70
CA ALA A 243 4.91 15.56 24.12
C ALA A 243 4.55 14.09 24.42
N GLN A 244 3.87 13.42 23.48
CA GLN A 244 3.45 12.02 23.60
C GLN A 244 4.42 11.03 22.92
N GLY A 245 5.56 11.51 22.41
CA GLY A 245 6.56 10.68 21.72
C GLY A 245 6.03 10.03 20.45
N ILE A 246 5.19 10.74 19.69
CA ILE A 246 4.79 10.35 18.34
C ILE A 246 5.96 10.62 17.39
N ASP A 247 6.20 9.72 16.45
CA ASP A 247 7.26 9.88 15.45
C ASP A 247 6.75 10.60 14.20
N LEU A 248 5.55 10.22 13.74
CA LEU A 248 4.92 10.74 12.54
C LEU A 248 3.52 11.24 12.82
N LEU A 249 3.20 12.43 12.30
CA LEU A 249 1.85 13.00 12.37
C LEU A 249 1.30 13.15 10.95
N LEU A 250 0.26 12.41 10.62
CA LEU A 250 -0.58 12.67 9.45
C LEU A 250 -1.65 13.68 9.84
N TYR A 251 -1.46 14.92 9.42
CA TYR A 251 -2.43 16.00 9.61
C TYR A 251 -3.27 16.15 8.33
N VAL A 252 -4.59 16.05 8.45
CA VAL A 252 -5.53 16.25 7.34
C VAL A 252 -6.36 17.49 7.63
N GLY A 253 -6.11 18.56 6.88
CA GLY A 253 -6.90 19.78 6.92
C GLY A 253 -7.99 19.76 5.86
N ILE A 254 -9.24 19.98 6.25
CA ILE A 254 -10.33 20.26 5.31
C ILE A 254 -10.46 21.78 5.20
N ASP A 255 -10.23 22.32 4.01
CA ASP A 255 -10.24 23.76 3.75
C ASP A 255 -11.65 24.23 3.37
N THR A 256 -12.35 23.49 2.51
CA THR A 256 -13.71 23.82 2.06
C THR A 256 -14.61 22.59 1.94
N LEU A 257 -15.91 22.78 2.19
CA LEU A 257 -16.96 21.83 1.85
C LEU A 257 -17.93 22.53 0.89
N THR A 258 -18.02 22.02 -0.34
CA THR A 258 -18.91 22.55 -1.37
C THR A 258 -20.07 21.59 -1.58
N PRO A 259 -21.26 21.88 -1.03
CA PRO A 259 -22.46 21.13 -1.38
C PRO A 259 -22.88 21.48 -2.81
N ASP A 260 -23.22 20.46 -3.59
CA ASP A 260 -23.74 20.54 -4.95
C ASP A 260 -25.01 19.69 -5.04
N SER A 261 -26.13 20.32 -5.35
CA SER A 261 -27.42 19.64 -5.50
C SER A 261 -27.98 19.92 -6.88
N LYS A 262 -28.39 18.86 -7.59
CA LYS A 262 -29.02 18.95 -8.90
C LYS A 262 -30.39 18.29 -8.86
N ALA A 263 -31.40 19.00 -9.34
CA ALA A 263 -32.75 18.46 -9.53
C ALA A 263 -33.12 18.57 -11.01
N ASP A 264 -33.27 17.43 -11.67
CA ASP A 264 -33.71 17.33 -13.05
C ASP A 264 -35.15 16.80 -13.09
N ALA A 265 -36.02 17.43 -13.88
CA ALA A 265 -37.39 16.98 -14.07
C ALA A 265 -37.63 16.60 -15.53
N ARG A 266 -38.14 15.40 -15.78
CA ARG A 266 -38.46 14.89 -17.11
C ARG A 266 -39.92 14.49 -17.18
N GLY A 267 -40.64 15.03 -18.16
CA GLY A 267 -41.98 14.54 -18.49
C GLY A 267 -41.90 13.10 -19.00
N LEU A 268 -42.74 12.23 -18.47
CA LEU A 268 -42.91 10.85 -18.89
C LEU A 268 -44.38 10.59 -19.19
N GLU A 269 -44.67 9.56 -19.98
CA GLU A 269 -46.03 9.06 -20.13
C GLU A 269 -46.05 7.63 -19.59
N ILE A 270 -46.86 7.38 -18.56
CA ILE A 270 -46.98 6.07 -17.92
C ILE A 270 -48.43 5.64 -18.08
N MET A 271 -48.66 4.57 -18.87
CA MET A 271 -49.99 4.02 -19.12
C MET A 271 -51.02 5.05 -19.63
N GLY A 272 -50.59 5.97 -20.50
CA GLY A 272 -51.46 7.01 -21.08
C GLY A 272 -51.70 8.23 -20.18
N ALA A 273 -51.10 8.27 -18.98
CA ALA A 273 -51.13 9.44 -18.10
C ALA A 273 -49.79 10.19 -18.15
N ASN A 274 -49.85 11.53 -18.12
CA ASN A 274 -48.61 12.32 -18.00
C ASN A 274 -48.05 12.16 -16.58
N ALA A 275 -46.80 11.72 -16.50
CA ALA A 275 -46.00 11.63 -15.31
C ALA A 275 -44.84 12.63 -15.38
N VAL A 276 -44.21 12.87 -14.24
CA VAL A 276 -42.92 13.55 -14.15
C VAL A 276 -41.99 12.68 -13.32
N GLU A 277 -40.85 12.35 -13.90
CA GLU A 277 -39.71 11.82 -13.17
C GLU A 277 -38.87 13.00 -12.67
N LEU A 278 -38.58 13.00 -11.38
CA LEU A 278 -37.73 13.94 -10.70
C LEU A 278 -36.49 13.19 -10.22
N ASP A 279 -35.35 13.54 -10.81
CA ASP A 279 -34.02 13.08 -10.44
C ASP A 279 -33.41 14.12 -9.49
N ILE A 280 -33.38 13.83 -8.19
CA ILE A 280 -32.73 14.67 -7.20
C ILE A 280 -31.40 14.03 -6.84
N SER A 281 -30.30 14.73 -7.09
CA SER A 281 -28.99 14.34 -6.59
C SER A 281 -28.45 15.40 -5.65
N TYR A 282 -27.79 14.94 -4.60
CA TYR A 282 -26.96 15.79 -3.78
C TYR A 282 -25.56 15.19 -3.76
N SER A 283 -24.56 16.04 -3.70
CA SER A 283 -23.18 15.67 -3.47
C SER A 283 -22.52 16.74 -2.62
N VAL A 284 -21.51 16.37 -1.88
CA VAL A 284 -20.64 17.32 -1.19
C VAL A 284 -19.22 17.01 -1.63
N THR A 285 -18.51 18.06 -2.02
CA THR A 285 -17.10 18.00 -2.35
C THR A 285 -16.32 18.60 -1.19
N ALA A 286 -15.53 17.79 -0.51
CA ALA A 286 -14.53 18.23 0.45
C ALA A 286 -13.23 18.53 -0.28
N GLU A 287 -12.70 19.74 -0.11
CA GLU A 287 -11.38 20.13 -0.61
C GLU A 287 -10.50 20.49 0.60
N GLY A 288 -9.24 20.11 0.55
CA GLY A 288 -8.33 20.29 1.66
C GLY A 288 -6.89 19.93 1.29
N ARG A 289 -6.08 19.66 2.31
CA ARG A 289 -4.70 19.20 2.17
C ARG A 289 -4.36 18.23 3.28
N TRP A 290 -3.51 17.26 2.98
CA TRP A 290 -2.89 16.44 4.01
C TRP A 290 -1.39 16.69 4.03
N GLN A 291 -0.80 16.55 5.21
CA GLN A 291 0.61 16.78 5.47
C GLN A 291 1.12 15.71 6.43
N VAL A 292 2.26 15.08 6.10
CA VAL A 292 2.95 14.15 6.99
C VAL A 292 4.12 14.89 7.62
N TYR A 293 4.06 15.07 8.94
CA TYR A 293 5.12 15.70 9.72
C TYR A 293 6.04 14.64 10.32
N ASP A 294 7.34 14.90 10.21
CA ASP A 294 8.31 14.37 11.16
C ASP A 294 8.16 15.15 12.48
N VAL A 295 7.72 14.47 13.53
CA VAL A 295 7.37 15.14 14.78
C VAL A 295 8.60 15.66 15.52
N ALA A 296 9.75 14.98 15.37
CA ALA A 296 10.99 15.37 16.02
C ALA A 296 11.51 16.70 15.43
N SER A 297 11.64 16.78 14.10
CA SER A 297 12.11 18.00 13.41
C SER A 297 11.04 19.06 13.24
N GLY A 298 9.76 18.65 13.23
CA GLY A 298 8.61 19.49 12.87
C GLY A 298 8.50 19.80 11.37
N THR A 299 9.31 19.17 10.52
CA THR A 299 9.31 19.40 9.07
C THR A 299 8.23 18.57 8.38
N VAL A 300 7.56 19.15 7.39
CA VAL A 300 6.68 18.42 6.48
C VAL A 300 7.53 17.54 5.57
N ARG A 301 7.32 16.23 5.62
CA ARG A 301 7.99 15.23 4.77
C ARG A 301 7.28 15.07 3.44
N ASN A 302 5.95 15.17 3.44
CA ASN A 302 5.12 15.07 2.26
C ASN A 302 3.81 15.83 2.46
N GLU A 303 3.26 16.37 1.39
CA GLU A 303 1.96 17.04 1.36
C GLU A 303 1.30 16.90 0.00
N ASP A 304 -0.03 16.85 -0.03
CA ASP A 304 -0.79 16.95 -1.26
C ASP A 304 -2.18 17.56 -0.99
N SER A 305 -2.79 18.03 -2.07
CA SER A 305 -4.19 18.44 -2.10
C SER A 305 -5.11 17.24 -1.95
N LEU A 306 -6.19 17.45 -1.22
CA LEU A 306 -7.27 16.50 -1.03
C LEU A 306 -8.50 17.04 -1.74
N ARG A 307 -9.12 16.24 -2.59
CA ARG A 307 -10.44 16.52 -3.14
C ARG A 307 -11.26 15.25 -3.14
N VAL A 308 -12.30 15.20 -2.31
CA VAL A 308 -13.21 14.05 -2.27
C VAL A 308 -14.64 14.51 -2.48
N ARG A 309 -15.27 13.95 -3.50
CA ARG A 309 -16.69 14.14 -3.78
C ARG A 309 -17.42 12.85 -3.41
N THR A 310 -18.42 12.97 -2.57
CA THR A 310 -19.40 11.90 -2.35
C THR A 310 -20.79 12.48 -2.60
N GLY A 311 -21.72 11.63 -3.04
CA GLY A 311 -23.10 12.04 -3.29
C GLY A 311 -24.03 10.87 -3.47
N GLU A 312 -25.32 11.11 -3.29
CA GLU A 312 -26.37 10.16 -3.62
C GLU A 312 -27.35 10.78 -4.63
N SER A 313 -28.00 9.94 -5.40
CA SER A 313 -29.12 10.31 -6.26
C SER A 313 -30.37 9.53 -5.88
N LEU A 314 -31.50 10.23 -5.94
CA LEU A 314 -32.84 9.69 -5.77
C LEU A 314 -33.66 10.00 -7.00
N LYS A 315 -34.25 8.94 -7.55
CA LYS A 315 -35.29 9.03 -8.58
C LYS A 315 -36.66 8.95 -7.94
N LEU A 316 -37.50 9.94 -8.19
CA LEU A 316 -38.90 9.97 -7.80
C LEU A 316 -39.76 10.06 -9.05
N GLN A 317 -40.77 9.22 -9.20
CA GLN A 317 -41.73 9.31 -10.30
C GLN A 317 -43.09 9.68 -9.73
N TYR A 318 -43.66 10.82 -10.12
CA TYR A 318 -45.01 11.21 -9.72
C TYR A 318 -45.92 11.39 -10.92
N LEU A 319 -47.14 10.86 -10.84
CA LEU A 319 -48.17 11.07 -11.85
C LEU A 319 -48.69 12.50 -11.70
N ARG A 320 -48.71 13.29 -12.79
CA ARG A 320 -49.42 14.56 -12.79
C ARG A 320 -50.90 14.25 -12.96
N PRO A 321 -51.79 14.75 -12.08
CA PRO A 321 -53.22 14.65 -12.35
C PRO A 321 -53.54 15.49 -13.60
N THR A 322 -53.73 14.83 -14.73
CA THR A 322 -54.09 15.46 -16.00
C THR A 322 -55.60 15.58 -16.10
N GLY A 323 -56.15 16.51 -15.32
CA GLY A 323 -57.54 16.93 -15.41
C GLY A 323 -58.55 16.01 -14.70
N GLU A 324 -59.65 16.62 -14.26
CA GLU A 324 -60.86 15.90 -13.91
C GLU A 324 -61.41 15.29 -15.21
N THR A 325 -61.38 13.96 -15.32
CA THR A 325 -62.17 13.29 -16.35
C THR A 325 -63.54 13.06 -15.72
N GLU A 326 -64.59 13.74 -16.22
CA GLU A 326 -65.97 13.36 -15.90
C GLU A 326 -66.20 11.95 -16.46
N VAL A 327 -66.25 10.96 -15.57
CA VAL A 327 -66.72 9.63 -15.94
C VAL A 327 -68.24 9.72 -15.95
N GLY A 328 -68.81 9.84 -17.15
CA GLY A 328 -70.25 9.80 -17.35
C GLY A 328 -70.79 8.40 -17.05
N PHE A 329 -71.46 8.25 -15.92
CA PHE A 329 -72.38 7.15 -15.67
C PHE A 329 -73.80 7.60 -16.03
N ASP A 330 -74.61 6.69 -16.58
CA ASP A 330 -75.97 6.97 -17.11
C ASP A 330 -76.97 7.49 -16.05
N ASP A 331 -76.58 7.57 -14.78
CA ASP A 331 -77.41 7.94 -13.62
C ASP A 331 -77.09 9.30 -12.99
N GLY A 332 -76.24 10.12 -13.61
CA GLY A 332 -75.95 11.49 -13.17
C GLY A 332 -74.63 11.60 -12.43
N GLY A 333 -73.66 12.23 -13.09
CA GLY A 333 -72.23 12.20 -12.77
C GLY A 333 -71.85 12.54 -11.32
N ARG A 334 -70.86 11.79 -10.82
CA ARG A 334 -70.04 12.17 -9.65
C ARG A 334 -68.57 12.17 -10.07
N ASN A 335 -67.85 13.24 -9.72
CA ASN A 335 -66.42 13.34 -9.93
C ASN A 335 -65.69 12.35 -9.01
N ALA A 336 -64.98 11.38 -9.60
CA ALA A 336 -64.05 10.51 -8.87
C ALA A 336 -62.62 10.80 -9.34
N ALA A 337 -61.92 11.67 -8.61
CA ALA A 337 -60.49 11.82 -8.78
C ALA A 337 -59.78 10.70 -8.00
N TYR A 338 -59.31 9.66 -8.68
CA TYR A 338 -58.37 8.71 -8.08
C TYR A 338 -56.96 9.28 -8.23
N THR A 339 -56.35 9.65 -7.11
CA THR A 339 -54.91 9.92 -7.07
C THR A 339 -54.29 8.97 -6.06
N GLN A 340 -53.80 7.82 -6.55
CA GLN A 340 -53.00 6.91 -5.74
C GLN A 340 -51.57 7.44 -5.73
N LEU A 341 -51.18 8.10 -4.65
CA LEU A 341 -49.85 8.74 -4.53
C LEU A 341 -49.32 8.68 -3.09
N GLU A 342 -49.36 7.50 -2.47
CA GLU A 342 -48.79 7.30 -1.13
C GLU A 342 -47.36 6.73 -1.13
N THR A 343 -46.89 6.18 -2.24
CA THR A 343 -45.58 5.49 -2.28
C THR A 343 -44.37 6.44 -2.32
N ASN A 344 -44.56 7.72 -2.69
CA ASN A 344 -43.46 8.65 -2.93
C ASN A 344 -43.04 9.47 -1.69
N LEU A 345 -43.95 9.70 -0.75
CA LEU A 345 -43.64 10.50 0.43
C LEU A 345 -42.73 9.72 1.40
N ILE A 346 -42.96 8.42 1.57
CA ILE A 346 -42.10 7.53 2.36
C ILE A 346 -40.70 7.44 1.74
N GLN A 347 -40.59 7.38 0.40
CA GLN A 347 -39.28 7.40 -0.28
C GLN A 347 -38.57 8.75 -0.14
N PHE A 348 -39.30 9.85 -0.18
CA PHE A 348 -38.77 11.19 0.04
C PHE A 348 -38.28 11.39 1.49
N VAL A 349 -39.07 10.99 2.49
CA VAL A 349 -38.66 11.05 3.91
C VAL A 349 -37.44 10.15 4.15
N ARG A 350 -37.42 8.92 3.62
CA ARG A 350 -36.24 8.04 3.70
C ARG A 350 -35.02 8.61 2.97
N PHE A 351 -35.21 9.40 1.91
CA PHE A 351 -34.11 10.08 1.24
C PHE A 351 -33.60 11.26 2.05
N ILE A 352 -34.48 12.06 2.65
CA ILE A 352 -34.08 13.16 3.54
C ILE A 352 -33.33 12.60 4.76
N THR A 353 -33.87 11.57 5.43
CA THR A 353 -33.18 10.92 6.56
C THR A 353 -31.84 10.33 6.13
N ARG A 354 -31.76 9.74 4.92
CA ARG A 354 -30.48 9.29 4.36
C ARG A 354 -29.55 10.45 4.01
N ALA A 355 -30.04 11.57 3.51
CA ALA A 355 -29.26 12.77 3.21
C ALA A 355 -28.70 13.43 4.49
N THR A 356 -29.48 13.44 5.57
CA THR A 356 -29.02 13.92 6.89
C THR A 356 -27.98 12.95 7.47
N ASN A 357 -28.27 11.65 7.47
CA ASN A 357 -27.31 10.63 7.86
C ASN A 357 -26.10 10.60 6.92
N PHE A 358 -26.22 11.07 5.68
CA PHE A 358 -25.15 11.19 4.71
C PHE A 358 -24.25 12.38 5.03
N VAL A 359 -24.74 13.46 5.65
CA VAL A 359 -23.87 14.54 6.17
C VAL A 359 -23.07 14.04 7.37
N ASP A 360 -23.65 13.18 8.20
CA ASP A 360 -22.94 12.52 9.30
C ASP A 360 -22.03 11.38 8.81
N ALA A 361 -22.40 10.69 7.73
CA ALA A 361 -21.60 9.64 7.08
C ALA A 361 -20.61 10.20 6.05
N LEU A 362 -20.73 11.45 5.62
CA LEU A 362 -19.79 12.21 4.80
C LEU A 362 -18.44 12.30 5.49
N ASN A 363 -18.48 12.40 6.82
CA ASN A 363 -17.33 12.32 7.69
C ASN A 363 -16.57 10.97 7.52
N VAL A 364 -17.24 9.87 7.18
CA VAL A 364 -16.62 8.54 7.05
C VAL A 364 -16.37 8.14 5.59
N SER A 365 -17.30 8.50 4.68
CA SER A 365 -17.32 8.15 3.26
C SER A 365 -16.51 9.10 2.37
N ALA A 366 -16.32 10.36 2.76
CA ALA A 366 -15.34 11.24 2.08
C ALA A 366 -13.89 10.75 2.26
N PHE A 367 -13.65 9.74 3.10
CA PHE A 367 -12.35 9.10 3.25
C PHE A 367 -12.33 7.68 2.66
N GLU A 368 -13.44 7.20 2.07
CA GLU A 368 -13.52 5.90 1.37
C GLU A 368 -12.88 5.95 -0.02
N ASN A 369 -12.95 7.12 -0.67
CA ASN A 369 -12.45 7.33 -2.03
C ASN A 369 -11.17 8.20 -2.07
N MET A 370 -10.54 8.47 -0.92
CA MET A 370 -9.16 8.96 -0.91
C MET A 370 -8.30 7.96 -1.68
N SER A 371 -7.33 8.43 -2.47
CA SER A 371 -6.27 7.58 -2.99
C SER A 371 -5.39 7.11 -1.84
N LEU A 372 -5.91 6.16 -1.05
CA LEU A 372 -5.19 5.42 -0.02
C LEU A 372 -3.91 4.82 -0.59
N THR A 373 -3.91 4.49 -1.87
CA THR A 373 -2.71 4.11 -2.62
C THR A 373 -1.66 5.23 -2.65
N GLN A 374 -2.02 6.50 -2.89
CA GLN A 374 -1.05 7.59 -2.92
C GLN A 374 -0.58 8.00 -1.53
N MET A 375 -1.48 8.02 -0.53
CA MET A 375 -1.09 8.28 0.86
C MET A 375 -0.27 7.11 1.44
N GLY A 376 -0.65 5.88 1.11
CA GLY A 376 0.08 4.66 1.43
C GLY A 376 1.45 4.66 0.77
N GLU A 377 1.56 4.94 -0.54
CA GLU A 377 2.84 5.09 -1.24
C GLU A 377 3.70 6.24 -0.68
N ALA A 378 3.08 7.36 -0.30
CA ALA A 378 3.74 8.49 0.34
C ALA A 378 4.29 8.11 1.72
N LEU A 379 3.49 7.45 2.54
CA LEU A 379 3.90 6.96 3.86
C LEU A 379 4.92 5.84 3.73
N ASP A 380 4.76 4.90 2.78
CA ASP A 380 5.74 3.87 2.46
C ASP A 380 7.06 4.50 2.03
N LYS A 381 7.06 5.59 1.23
CA LYS A 381 8.31 6.31 0.92
C LYS A 381 8.92 6.94 2.17
N VAL A 382 8.14 7.63 2.99
CA VAL A 382 8.62 8.30 4.21
C VAL A 382 9.14 7.28 5.24
N VAL A 383 8.49 6.13 5.32
CA VAL A 383 8.78 5.09 6.30
C VAL A 383 9.87 4.16 5.76
N LEU A 384 9.76 3.64 4.54
CA LEU A 384 10.65 2.60 4.00
C LEU A 384 11.91 3.15 3.30
N PHE A 385 11.96 4.42 2.87
CA PHE A 385 13.08 4.98 2.11
C PHE A 385 13.52 6.37 2.61
N PRO A 386 14.64 6.50 3.33
CA PRO A 386 15.13 7.80 3.79
C PRO A 386 15.78 8.67 2.68
N GLY A 387 15.55 8.42 1.38
CA GLY A 387 16.23 9.16 0.31
C GLY A 387 15.51 9.20 -1.05
N VAL A 388 15.29 10.44 -1.51
CA VAL A 388 15.10 10.92 -2.89
C VAL A 388 13.72 10.66 -3.55
N TYR A 389 12.99 11.73 -3.91
CA TYR A 389 12.58 12.12 -5.27
C TYR A 389 11.53 13.25 -5.22
N ALA A 390 11.76 14.28 -6.04
CA ALA A 390 10.85 15.41 -6.27
C ALA A 390 10.05 15.17 -7.56
N PHE A 391 8.75 15.47 -7.54
CA PHE A 391 7.96 15.68 -8.76
C PHE A 391 7.06 16.90 -8.58
N SER A 392 7.06 17.74 -9.62
CA SER A 392 6.28 18.96 -9.78
C SER A 392 5.05 18.65 -10.64
N ILE A 393 3.87 19.12 -10.24
CA ILE A 393 2.72 19.25 -11.14
C ILE A 393 2.10 20.64 -10.91
N GLU A 394 1.79 21.29 -12.04
CA GLU A 394 1.46 22.71 -12.21
C GLU A 394 0.08 23.13 -11.68
N ASP A 395 0.04 24.44 -11.38
CA ASP A 395 -1.07 25.26 -10.91
C ASP A 395 -2.36 25.18 -11.73
N GLY A 396 -3.48 25.14 -11.01
CA GLY A 396 -4.83 25.40 -11.53
C GLY A 396 -5.53 26.50 -10.74
N ALA A 397 -5.84 27.60 -11.41
CA ALA A 397 -6.37 28.85 -10.84
C ALA A 397 -7.70 28.71 -10.06
N ARG A 398 -7.80 29.52 -9.00
CA ARG A 398 -8.96 29.67 -8.10
C ARG A 398 -10.16 30.37 -8.76
N PRO A 399 -11.38 30.07 -8.28
CA PRO A 399 -12.37 31.12 -8.03
C PRO A 399 -12.77 31.23 -6.54
N ASN A 400 -13.08 32.45 -6.13
CA ASN A 400 -13.42 32.87 -4.77
C ASN A 400 -14.87 32.53 -4.35
N ALA A 401 -15.04 32.54 -3.02
CA ALA A 401 -16.25 32.61 -2.19
C ALA A 401 -16.96 31.28 -1.86
N GLY A 402 -16.33 30.51 -0.96
CA GLY A 402 -16.93 29.37 -0.26
C GLY A 402 -17.74 29.77 0.97
N MET A 403 -18.77 28.97 1.27
CA MET A 403 -19.59 29.06 2.48
C MET A 403 -18.85 28.39 3.65
N SER A 404 -18.87 28.99 4.84
CA SER A 404 -18.28 28.38 6.04
C SER A 404 -19.06 27.13 6.47
N PHE A 405 -18.41 26.20 7.15
CA PHE A 405 -19.07 25.00 7.70
C PHE A 405 -20.27 25.35 8.61
N ALA A 406 -20.15 26.44 9.38
CA ALA A 406 -21.23 26.94 10.23
C ALA A 406 -22.45 27.37 9.40
N GLU A 407 -22.24 28.05 8.28
CA GLU A 407 -23.31 28.44 7.35
C GLU A 407 -23.89 27.22 6.62
N ALA A 408 -23.07 26.22 6.28
CA ALA A 408 -23.56 24.96 5.71
C ALA A 408 -24.45 24.20 6.70
N ARG A 409 -24.06 24.15 7.98
CA ARG A 409 -24.86 23.56 9.07
C ARG A 409 -26.13 24.35 9.35
N GLU A 410 -26.07 25.68 9.31
CA GLU A 410 -27.26 26.54 9.45
C GLU A 410 -28.24 26.32 8.29
N ARG A 411 -27.74 26.19 7.05
CA ARG A 411 -28.57 25.86 5.89
C ARG A 411 -29.14 24.44 5.96
N SER A 412 -28.37 23.48 6.45
CA SER A 412 -28.87 22.12 6.73
C SER A 412 -29.98 22.16 7.80
N SER A 413 -29.80 22.92 8.88
CA SER A 413 -30.84 23.14 9.90
C SER A 413 -32.09 23.84 9.36
N LYS A 414 -31.94 24.82 8.46
CA LYS A 414 -33.08 25.43 7.75
C LYS A 414 -33.78 24.42 6.83
N MET A 415 -33.03 23.57 6.13
CA MET A 415 -33.59 22.46 5.35
C MET A 415 -34.37 21.50 6.25
N GLN A 416 -33.84 21.17 7.43
CA GLN A 416 -34.53 20.36 8.43
C GLN A 416 -35.84 21.01 8.89
N SER A 417 -35.87 22.33 9.11
CA SER A 417 -37.12 23.02 9.46
C SER A 417 -38.19 22.97 8.34
N VAL A 418 -37.75 22.96 7.08
CA VAL A 418 -38.63 22.78 5.91
C VAL A 418 -39.13 21.34 5.84
N VAL A 419 -38.26 20.37 6.11
CA VAL A 419 -38.62 18.95 6.22
C VAL A 419 -39.64 18.75 7.33
N ASP A 420 -39.41 19.27 8.53
CA ASP A 420 -40.32 19.15 9.66
C ASP A 420 -41.67 19.83 9.39
N ALA A 421 -41.68 20.90 8.59
CA ALA A 421 -42.91 21.55 8.15
C ALA A 421 -43.66 20.71 7.09
N VAL A 422 -42.95 20.07 6.16
CA VAL A 422 -43.52 19.16 5.16
C VAL A 422 -44.05 17.88 5.82
N THR A 423 -43.30 17.29 6.76
CA THR A 423 -43.69 16.12 7.54
C THR A 423 -44.94 16.39 8.36
N ARG A 424 -44.99 17.50 9.13
CA ARG A 424 -46.21 17.88 9.87
C ARG A 424 -47.42 18.11 8.96
N ARG A 425 -47.20 18.66 7.76
CA ARG A 425 -48.27 18.87 6.78
C ARG A 425 -48.74 17.56 6.15
N ALA A 426 -47.84 16.59 5.96
CA ALA A 426 -48.19 15.25 5.52
C ALA A 426 -48.93 14.44 6.59
N GLU A 427 -48.50 14.52 7.85
CA GLU A 427 -49.20 13.90 9.00
C GLU A 427 -50.63 14.45 9.15
N GLY A 428 -50.81 15.77 8.97
CA GLY A 428 -52.15 16.38 8.96
C GLY A 428 -53.01 16.00 7.75
N MET A 429 -52.40 15.68 6.61
CA MET A 429 -53.12 15.14 5.44
C MET A 429 -53.60 13.71 5.69
N ASP A 430 -52.80 12.89 6.37
CA ASP A 430 -53.15 11.49 6.71
C ASP A 430 -54.41 11.45 7.61
N GLU A 431 -54.49 12.32 8.61
CA GLU A 431 -55.66 12.43 9.49
C GLU A 431 -56.92 12.91 8.77
N THR A 432 -56.77 13.89 7.86
CA THR A 432 -57.87 14.43 7.04
C THR A 432 -58.38 13.41 6.01
N VAL A 433 -57.47 12.63 5.42
CA VAL A 433 -57.79 11.56 4.46
C VAL A 433 -58.45 10.38 5.19
N LEU A 434 -57.97 9.99 6.37
CA LEU A 434 -58.61 8.98 7.23
C LEU A 434 -60.03 9.38 7.63
N GLU A 435 -60.28 10.66 7.94
CA GLU A 435 -61.63 11.17 8.22
C GLU A 435 -62.55 11.12 6.99
N ALA A 436 -62.03 11.49 5.81
CA ALA A 436 -62.76 11.39 4.55
C ALA A 436 -63.08 9.93 4.18
N MET A 437 -62.16 9.00 4.43
CA MET A 437 -62.34 7.56 4.18
C MET A 437 -63.36 6.95 5.15
N ARG A 438 -63.34 7.30 6.44
CA ARG A 438 -64.38 6.89 7.41
C ARG A 438 -65.75 7.43 7.01
N GLY A 439 -65.82 8.68 6.54
CA GLY A 439 -67.05 9.30 6.05
C GLY A 439 -67.58 8.70 4.73
N MET A 440 -66.71 8.10 3.90
CA MET A 440 -67.10 7.37 2.70
C MET A 440 -67.55 5.93 3.02
N ALA A 441 -66.82 5.22 3.90
CA ALA A 441 -67.18 3.88 4.33
C ALA A 441 -68.57 3.82 4.97
N GLY A 442 -68.90 4.77 5.86
CA GLY A 442 -70.24 4.87 6.46
C GLY A 442 -71.35 5.18 5.45
N ARG A 443 -71.05 5.87 4.34
CA ARG A 443 -72.02 6.15 3.27
C ARG A 443 -72.24 4.95 2.36
N ILE A 444 -71.20 4.15 2.13
CA ILE A 444 -71.26 2.90 1.35
C ILE A 444 -72.05 1.84 2.13
N GLU A 445 -71.84 1.70 3.44
CA GLU A 445 -72.62 0.77 4.27
C GLU A 445 -74.11 1.13 4.30
N VAL A 446 -74.46 2.43 4.40
CA VAL A 446 -75.86 2.88 4.39
C VAL A 446 -76.50 2.70 3.01
N ALA A 447 -75.78 2.91 1.92
CA ALA A 447 -76.27 2.69 0.56
C ALA A 447 -76.48 1.19 0.28
N ALA A 448 -75.49 0.34 0.63
CA ALA A 448 -75.56 -1.10 0.47
C ALA A 448 -76.67 -1.72 1.32
N ALA A 449 -76.87 -1.26 2.56
CA ALA A 449 -77.96 -1.71 3.43
C ALA A 449 -79.35 -1.33 2.88
N ARG A 450 -79.50 -0.16 2.25
CA ARG A 450 -80.76 0.25 1.62
C ARG A 450 -81.11 -0.59 0.39
N GLU A 451 -80.10 -0.97 -0.39
CA GLU A 451 -80.26 -1.75 -1.61
C GLU A 451 -80.50 -3.24 -1.32
N THR A 452 -79.85 -3.79 -0.28
CA THR A 452 -80.04 -5.20 0.13
C THR A 452 -81.27 -5.45 1.01
N LEU A 453 -81.68 -4.49 1.86
CA LEU A 453 -82.82 -4.68 2.78
C LEU A 453 -84.14 -4.04 2.29
N GLY A 454 -84.10 -3.18 1.28
CA GLY A 454 -85.30 -2.58 0.68
C GLY A 454 -86.36 -3.60 0.26
N PRO A 455 -86.01 -4.70 -0.44
CA PRO A 455 -86.95 -5.74 -0.88
C PRO A 455 -87.45 -6.67 0.23
N LEU A 456 -86.88 -6.61 1.44
CA LEU A 456 -87.32 -7.41 2.60
C LEU A 456 -88.25 -6.63 3.55
N SER A 457 -88.60 -5.39 3.19
CA SER A 457 -89.54 -4.52 3.92
C SER A 457 -90.90 -4.33 3.22
N GLN A 458 -91.11 -5.02 2.09
CA GLN A 458 -92.42 -5.25 1.45
C GLN A 458 -92.75 -6.74 1.54
#